data_AF-A0A2E1JF42-F1
#
_entry.id   AF-A0A2E1JF42-F1
#
_cell.length_a   1.000
_cell.length_b   1.000
_cell.length_c   1.000
_cell.angle_alpha   90.00
_cell.angle_beta   90.00
_cell.angle_gamma   90.00
#
_symmetry.space_group_name_H-M   'P 1'
#
loop_
_entity.id
_entity.type
_entity.pdbx_description
1 polymer ?
#
loop_
_entity_poly.entity_id
_entity_poly.type
_entity_poly.pdbx_seq_one_letter_code
_entity_poly.pdbx_strand_id
1 'polypeptide(L)'
;MAKTQEPCKIQTIDGVGMSREKIIELTRSHVEIMKSGELPLADDVFRIPVTNYFDPDRWEAEMDLIFKRLPLVLGFSVEIPKAGDYKAMEVAGVPLILVRGRDGVVRGFVNMCSHRGAQLVDVGNRNTRSFSCPYHAWTYNLTGDLVAILDDQDFGEVDTSCMGLTPLNVEERVGIVWGSVTPGVELHLDEFLAGYDDLLDNHGLADCVLVGQQTIEGPNWKVAYDGYLDFYHLPILHKDTFGPEYNNKSLFDHWGPHQRVQGPDHRIMDLMDIPEEEWSQTRLVSGVWTIFPHISVASFEAGGHIFMISQLFPGSDPDTSVTHQNFLATFEPDDEQKLQIEKQMEFLRYVVAEEDYYTGNRIQKTVKTGAKSHFVFGRNEGGPQRFHRWTDALLAADNDQDLLELYKSGVG
;
A
#
# COMPACT_ATOMS: atom_id res chain seq x y z
N MET A 1 7.09 52.96 7.59
CA MET A 1 6.21 52.35 6.57
C MET A 1 6.67 50.92 6.38
N ALA A 2 6.06 49.98 7.11
CA ALA A 2 6.32 48.56 6.99
C ALA A 2 5.54 48.01 5.79
N LYS A 3 6.25 47.34 4.87
CA LYS A 3 5.62 46.63 3.75
C LYS A 3 5.09 45.30 4.28
N THR A 4 3.78 45.17 4.32
CA THR A 4 3.07 43.91 4.54
C THR A 4 3.33 42.98 3.36
N GLN A 5 3.85 41.80 3.66
CA GLN A 5 4.07 40.70 2.73
C GLN A 5 2.71 40.02 2.51
N GLU A 6 2.21 40.02 1.26
CA GLU A 6 1.00 39.26 0.91
C GLU A 6 1.31 37.76 1.01
N PRO A 7 0.40 36.94 1.57
CA PRO A 7 0.58 35.50 1.61
C PRO A 7 0.52 34.91 0.20
N CYS A 8 1.42 33.96 -0.05
CA CYS A 8 1.51 33.17 -1.26
C CYS A 8 0.14 32.51 -1.54
N LYS A 9 -0.51 32.91 -2.63
CA LYS A 9 -1.71 32.23 -3.12
C LYS A 9 -1.29 30.87 -3.65
N ILE A 10 -1.63 29.81 -2.92
CA ILE A 10 -1.62 28.43 -3.40
C ILE A 10 -2.57 28.39 -4.60
N GLN A 11 -2.02 28.12 -5.78
CA GLN A 11 -2.83 27.86 -6.98
C GLN A 11 -3.57 26.54 -6.73
N THR A 12 -4.91 26.59 -6.73
CA THR A 12 -5.74 25.40 -6.86
C THR A 12 -5.38 24.70 -8.16
N ILE A 13 -4.80 23.50 -8.06
CA ILE A 13 -4.53 22.63 -9.20
C ILE A 13 -5.89 22.22 -9.76
N ASP A 14 -6.13 22.45 -11.05
CA ASP A 14 -7.43 22.22 -11.73
C ASP A 14 -7.98 20.77 -11.59
N GLY A 15 -7.19 19.82 -11.09
CA GLY A 15 -7.60 18.43 -10.82
C GLY A 15 -8.29 18.16 -9.47
N VAL A 16 -8.04 18.99 -8.44
CA VAL A 16 -8.59 18.75 -7.07
C VAL A 16 -10.12 18.86 -7.04
N GLY A 17 -10.70 19.72 -7.90
CA GLY A 17 -12.15 19.88 -8.01
C GLY A 17 -12.84 18.64 -8.59
N MET A 18 -12.27 18.02 -9.63
CA MET A 18 -12.83 16.83 -10.27
C MET A 18 -12.72 15.57 -9.41
N SER A 19 -11.62 15.43 -8.65
CA SER A 19 -11.42 14.33 -7.70
C SER A 19 -12.47 14.33 -6.58
N ARG A 20 -12.76 15.51 -6.01
CA ARG A 20 -13.77 15.65 -4.94
C ARG A 20 -15.20 15.39 -5.45
N GLU A 21 -15.53 15.83 -6.66
CA GLU A 21 -16.85 15.57 -7.25
C GLU A 21 -17.11 14.06 -7.40
N LYS A 22 -16.11 13.29 -7.86
CA LYS A 22 -16.22 11.82 -8.02
C LYS A 22 -16.49 11.11 -6.70
N ILE A 23 -15.77 11.45 -5.63
CA ILE A 23 -15.97 10.78 -4.33
C ILE A 23 -17.31 11.15 -3.68
N ILE A 24 -17.81 12.38 -3.92
CA ILE A 24 -19.15 12.80 -3.48
C ILE A 24 -20.21 12.02 -4.23
N GLU A 25 -20.10 11.86 -5.56
CA GLU A 25 -21.03 11.07 -6.36
C GLU A 25 -21.08 9.60 -5.89
N LEU A 26 -19.90 9.00 -5.65
CA LEU A 26 -19.79 7.65 -5.11
C LEU A 26 -20.46 7.54 -3.73
N THR A 27 -20.16 8.48 -2.83
CA THR A 27 -20.74 8.51 -1.47
C THR A 27 -22.25 8.69 -1.51
N ARG A 28 -22.79 9.49 -2.44
CA ARG A 28 -24.23 9.63 -2.65
C ARG A 28 -24.88 8.30 -3.03
N SER A 29 -24.27 7.56 -3.95
CA SER A 29 -24.73 6.21 -4.33
C SER A 29 -24.73 5.27 -3.12
N HIS A 30 -23.66 5.28 -2.32
CA HIS A 30 -23.56 4.47 -1.11
C HIS A 30 -24.64 4.80 -0.08
N VAL A 31 -24.87 6.09 0.17
CA VAL A 31 -25.92 6.57 1.08
C VAL A 31 -27.30 6.04 0.63
N GLU A 32 -27.62 6.10 -0.65
CA GLU A 32 -28.89 5.58 -1.17
C GLU A 32 -29.00 4.05 -1.05
N ILE A 33 -27.92 3.31 -1.34
CA ILE A 33 -27.87 1.85 -1.15
C ILE A 33 -28.10 1.51 0.33
N MET A 34 -27.42 2.20 1.25
CA MET A 34 -27.55 1.95 2.69
C MET A 34 -28.94 2.33 3.22
N LYS A 35 -29.57 3.40 2.69
CA LYS A 35 -30.98 3.74 2.99
C LYS A 35 -31.95 2.64 2.59
N SER A 36 -31.69 1.94 1.48
CA SER A 36 -32.55 0.85 1.02
C SER A 36 -32.53 -0.37 1.96
N GLY A 37 -31.44 -0.54 2.73
CA GLY A 37 -31.21 -1.71 3.59
C GLY A 37 -30.81 -2.98 2.83
N GLU A 38 -30.74 -2.95 1.50
CA GLU A 38 -30.37 -4.09 0.65
C GLU A 38 -28.99 -3.86 0.02
N LEU A 39 -27.96 -4.38 0.67
CA LEU A 39 -26.60 -4.34 0.12
C LEU A 39 -26.44 -5.36 -1.02
N PRO A 40 -25.76 -4.99 -2.12
CA PRO A 40 -25.54 -5.90 -3.24
C PRO A 40 -24.70 -7.10 -2.78
N LEU A 41 -25.09 -8.27 -3.28
CA LEU A 41 -24.39 -9.53 -3.03
C LEU A 41 -23.78 -10.02 -4.33
N ALA A 42 -22.62 -10.69 -4.26
CA ALA A 42 -22.08 -11.43 -5.39
C ALA A 42 -23.09 -12.47 -5.90
N ASP A 43 -23.03 -12.79 -7.19
CA ASP A 43 -23.98 -13.69 -7.83
C ASP A 43 -23.93 -15.09 -7.22
N ASP A 44 -22.71 -15.60 -7.00
CA ASP A 44 -22.47 -16.98 -6.61
C ASP A 44 -21.60 -17.12 -5.35
N VAL A 45 -21.65 -18.32 -4.78
CA VAL A 45 -20.65 -18.79 -3.81
C VAL A 45 -19.40 -19.21 -4.57
N PHE A 46 -18.24 -18.74 -4.14
CA PHE A 46 -16.97 -18.98 -4.80
C PHE A 46 -16.11 -19.97 -4.02
N ARG A 47 -15.31 -20.77 -4.73
CA ARG A 47 -14.48 -21.82 -4.15
C ARG A 47 -13.04 -21.68 -4.61
N ILE A 48 -12.13 -21.66 -3.65
CA ILE A 48 -10.69 -21.56 -3.90
C ILE A 48 -9.98 -22.79 -3.35
N PRO A 49 -9.09 -23.45 -4.12
CA PRO A 49 -8.28 -24.55 -3.62
C PRO A 49 -7.47 -24.12 -2.40
N VAL A 50 -7.49 -24.92 -1.33
CA VAL A 50 -6.73 -24.59 -0.11
C VAL A 50 -5.21 -24.59 -0.34
N THR A 51 -4.75 -25.33 -1.36
CA THR A 51 -3.35 -25.39 -1.79
C THR A 51 -2.83 -24.01 -2.17
N ASN A 52 -3.70 -23.08 -2.62
CA ASN A 52 -3.29 -21.73 -2.98
C ASN A 52 -2.59 -21.00 -1.82
N TYR A 53 -2.85 -21.38 -0.57
CA TYR A 53 -2.33 -20.73 0.63
C TYR A 53 -1.05 -21.36 1.18
N PHE A 54 -0.56 -22.46 0.62
CA PHE A 54 0.64 -23.14 1.14
C PHE A 54 1.53 -23.83 0.10
N ASP A 55 1.10 -23.89 -1.15
CA ASP A 55 1.86 -24.50 -2.25
C ASP A 55 3.09 -23.65 -2.59
N PRO A 56 4.33 -24.18 -2.43
CA PRO A 56 5.55 -23.45 -2.78
C PRO A 56 5.61 -23.05 -4.25
N ASP A 57 5.16 -23.90 -5.16
CA ASP A 57 5.27 -23.63 -6.61
C ASP A 57 4.37 -22.44 -6.99
N ARG A 58 3.16 -22.39 -6.41
CA ARG A 58 2.29 -21.23 -6.59
C ARG A 58 2.88 -19.99 -5.94
N TRP A 59 3.47 -20.10 -4.75
CA TRP A 59 4.05 -18.95 -4.07
C TRP A 59 5.22 -18.36 -4.87
N GLU A 60 6.10 -19.19 -5.45
CA GLU A 60 7.15 -18.71 -6.36
C GLU A 60 6.56 -17.99 -7.57
N ALA A 61 5.52 -18.54 -8.18
CA ALA A 61 4.82 -17.88 -9.28
C ALA A 61 4.18 -16.54 -8.87
N GLU A 62 3.60 -16.44 -7.68
CA GLU A 62 3.09 -15.18 -7.12
C GLU A 62 4.23 -14.17 -6.88
N MET A 63 5.41 -14.62 -6.44
CA MET A 63 6.54 -13.71 -6.24
C MET A 63 6.99 -13.13 -7.58
N ASP A 64 7.10 -13.95 -8.61
CA ASP A 64 7.61 -13.53 -9.90
C ASP A 64 6.58 -12.74 -10.73
N LEU A 65 5.32 -13.20 -10.77
CA LEU A 65 4.28 -12.64 -11.65
C LEU A 65 3.41 -11.56 -10.98
N ILE A 66 3.49 -11.41 -9.66
CA ILE A 66 2.79 -10.35 -8.92
C ILE A 66 3.82 -9.39 -8.30
N PHE A 67 4.60 -9.82 -7.30
CA PHE A 67 5.43 -8.90 -6.53
C PHE A 67 6.66 -8.35 -7.27
N LYS A 68 7.21 -9.10 -8.24
CA LYS A 68 8.35 -8.67 -9.05
C LYS A 68 7.96 -8.05 -10.39
N ARG A 69 6.68 -8.13 -10.78
CA ARG A 69 6.18 -7.65 -12.08
C ARG A 69 5.27 -6.43 -11.97
N LEU A 70 4.42 -6.36 -10.93
CA LEU A 70 3.43 -5.29 -10.82
C LEU A 70 3.99 -4.07 -10.09
N PRO A 71 3.40 -2.88 -10.28
CA PRO A 71 3.70 -1.72 -9.46
C PRO A 71 3.42 -2.00 -7.99
N LEU A 72 4.40 -1.69 -7.14
CA LEU A 72 4.27 -1.72 -5.70
C LEU A 72 4.35 -0.31 -5.15
N VAL A 73 3.53 -0.02 -4.15
CA VAL A 73 3.78 1.05 -3.19
C VAL A 73 5.03 0.68 -2.39
N LEU A 74 6.12 1.42 -2.61
CA LEU A 74 7.41 1.23 -1.92
C LEU A 74 7.58 2.21 -0.75
N GLY A 75 6.83 3.30 -0.73
CA GLY A 75 6.77 4.22 0.40
C GLY A 75 5.86 5.40 0.14
N PHE A 76 5.89 6.37 1.05
CA PHE A 76 5.12 7.62 0.94
C PHE A 76 6.05 8.82 0.76
N SER A 77 5.57 9.85 0.05
CA SER A 77 6.34 11.08 -0.20
C SER A 77 6.87 11.72 1.08
N VAL A 78 6.06 11.66 2.14
CA VAL A 78 6.34 12.22 3.48
C VAL A 78 7.47 11.51 4.22
N GLU A 79 7.88 10.32 3.79
CA GLU A 79 9.01 9.59 4.37
C GLU A 79 10.37 10.13 3.91
N ILE A 80 10.41 10.79 2.75
CA ILE A 80 11.62 11.34 2.13
C ILE A 80 11.37 12.77 1.61
N PRO A 81 10.94 13.73 2.44
CA PRO A 81 10.43 15.01 1.98
C PRO A 81 11.50 15.97 1.41
N LYS A 82 12.78 15.81 1.78
CA LYS A 82 13.84 16.74 1.41
C LYS A 82 14.88 16.09 0.49
N ALA A 83 15.56 16.92 -0.29
CA ALA A 83 16.67 16.46 -1.11
C ALA A 83 17.74 15.72 -0.28
N GLY A 84 18.14 14.55 -0.77
CA GLY A 84 19.07 13.65 -0.11
C GLY A 84 18.44 12.71 0.92
N ASP A 85 17.16 12.92 1.30
CA ASP A 85 16.44 11.94 2.09
C ASP A 85 16.27 10.67 1.26
N TYR A 86 16.54 9.53 1.88
CA TYR A 86 16.39 8.23 1.27
C TYR A 86 15.76 7.23 2.24
N LYS A 87 15.07 6.26 1.66
CA LYS A 87 14.52 5.08 2.31
C LYS A 87 15.17 3.85 1.70
N ALA A 88 15.83 3.05 2.52
CA ALA A 88 16.34 1.74 2.13
C ALA A 88 15.44 0.65 2.73
N MET A 89 15.09 -0.36 1.93
CA MET A 89 14.22 -1.45 2.34
C MET A 89 14.52 -2.72 1.54
N GLU A 90 13.90 -3.83 1.92
CA GLU A 90 13.93 -5.08 1.18
C GLU A 90 12.50 -5.46 0.79
N VAL A 91 12.28 -5.78 -0.48
CA VAL A 91 10.97 -6.18 -1.00
C VAL A 91 11.15 -7.38 -1.91
N ALA A 92 10.40 -8.46 -1.65
CA ALA A 92 10.49 -9.72 -2.42
C ALA A 92 11.93 -10.24 -2.59
N GLY A 93 12.76 -10.10 -1.55
CA GLY A 93 14.18 -10.50 -1.53
C GLY A 93 15.13 -9.55 -2.25
N VAL A 94 14.67 -8.38 -2.69
CA VAL A 94 15.48 -7.38 -3.39
C VAL A 94 15.75 -6.18 -2.47
N PRO A 95 17.00 -5.90 -2.09
CA PRO A 95 17.35 -4.70 -1.33
C PRO A 95 17.36 -3.48 -2.26
N LEU A 96 16.66 -2.42 -1.88
CA LEU A 96 16.46 -1.23 -2.72
C LEU A 96 16.63 0.08 -1.94
N ILE A 97 16.91 1.16 -2.68
CA ILE A 97 17.04 2.53 -2.19
C ILE A 97 16.07 3.40 -2.98
N LEU A 98 15.18 4.12 -2.29
CA LEU A 98 14.44 5.26 -2.80
C LEU A 98 15.12 6.53 -2.31
N VAL A 99 15.42 7.48 -3.19
CA VAL A 99 16.09 8.73 -2.81
C VAL A 99 15.47 9.94 -3.49
N ARG A 100 15.25 11.02 -2.75
CA ARG A 100 14.85 12.31 -3.34
C ARG A 100 16.08 13.06 -3.83
N GLY A 101 16.14 13.30 -5.13
CA GLY A 101 17.21 14.07 -5.76
C GLY A 101 17.20 15.55 -5.35
N ARG A 102 18.27 16.26 -5.71
CA ARG A 102 18.35 17.73 -5.48
C ARG A 102 17.38 18.53 -6.34
N ASP A 103 16.90 17.92 -7.42
CA ASP A 103 15.85 18.41 -8.29
C ASP A 103 14.44 18.11 -7.76
N GLY A 104 14.32 17.47 -6.60
CA GLY A 104 13.04 17.10 -5.99
C GLY A 104 12.45 15.79 -6.50
N VAL A 105 13.04 15.17 -7.53
CA VAL A 105 12.55 13.93 -8.15
C VAL A 105 12.98 12.70 -7.34
N VAL A 106 12.04 11.83 -7.00
CA VAL A 106 12.32 10.53 -6.35
C VAL A 106 12.87 9.55 -7.38
N ARG A 107 13.91 8.81 -7.01
CA ARG A 107 14.55 7.77 -7.83
C ARG A 107 14.70 6.48 -7.04
N GLY A 108 14.60 5.34 -7.74
CA GLY A 108 14.82 4.01 -7.17
C GLY A 108 16.09 3.35 -7.73
N PHE A 109 16.81 2.63 -6.87
CA PHE A 109 17.96 1.82 -7.26
C PHE A 109 17.99 0.50 -6.51
N VAL A 110 18.54 -0.54 -7.13
CA VAL A 110 18.98 -1.73 -6.38
C VAL A 110 20.10 -1.29 -5.43
N ASN A 111 20.00 -1.66 -4.16
CA ASN A 111 20.96 -1.33 -3.10
C ASN A 111 22.21 -2.22 -3.20
N MET A 112 22.92 -2.10 -4.33
CA MET A 112 24.03 -2.97 -4.68
C MET A 112 25.13 -2.14 -5.35
N CYS A 113 26.34 -2.18 -4.79
CA CYS A 113 27.52 -1.58 -5.38
C CYS A 113 27.92 -2.30 -6.67
N SER A 114 28.12 -1.56 -7.75
CA SER A 114 28.50 -2.07 -9.07
C SER A 114 29.89 -2.72 -9.12
N HIS A 115 30.75 -2.50 -8.11
CA HIS A 115 32.07 -3.13 -8.05
C HIS A 115 32.00 -4.64 -7.71
N ARG A 116 31.47 -5.00 -6.53
CA ARG A 116 31.43 -6.39 -6.03
C ARG A 116 30.14 -6.74 -5.29
N GLY A 117 29.07 -6.00 -5.55
CA GLY A 117 27.75 -6.32 -5.02
C GLY A 117 27.53 -6.05 -3.54
N ALA A 118 28.43 -5.33 -2.87
CA ALA A 118 28.21 -4.94 -1.48
C ALA A 118 26.96 -4.05 -1.37
N GLN A 119 26.10 -4.34 -0.40
CA GLN A 119 25.00 -3.45 -0.04
C GLN A 119 25.56 -2.10 0.43
N LEU A 120 24.99 -1.00 -0.04
CA LEU A 120 25.54 0.33 0.19
C LEU A 120 25.12 0.90 1.54
N VAL A 121 23.87 0.68 1.92
CA VAL A 121 23.25 1.23 3.12
C VAL A 121 22.32 0.22 3.77
N ASP A 122 22.25 0.24 5.10
CA ASP A 122 21.30 -0.58 5.86
C ASP A 122 19.87 -0.09 5.65
N VAL A 123 18.89 -0.98 5.92
CA VAL A 123 17.45 -0.65 5.92
C VAL A 123 17.16 0.53 6.87
N GLY A 124 16.27 1.43 6.42
CA GLY A 124 15.80 2.56 7.19
C GLY A 124 15.79 3.88 6.41
N ASN A 125 15.36 4.94 7.09
CA ASN A 125 15.21 6.27 6.51
C ASN A 125 16.33 7.18 7.02
N ARG A 126 17.10 7.81 6.12
CA ARG A 126 18.23 8.69 6.46
C ARG A 126 18.38 9.80 5.42
N ASN A 127 19.35 10.69 5.61
CA ASN A 127 19.73 11.71 4.64
C ASN A 127 21.20 11.53 4.22
N THR A 128 21.50 11.72 2.94
CA THR A 128 22.88 11.73 2.44
C THR A 128 23.08 12.68 1.26
N ARG A 129 24.35 13.01 0.98
CA ARG A 129 24.76 13.74 -0.22
C ARG A 129 25.23 12.81 -1.35
N SER A 130 25.59 11.58 -1.03
CA SER A 130 26.11 10.53 -1.92
C SER A 130 26.08 9.18 -1.21
N PHE A 131 26.05 8.08 -1.96
CA PHE A 131 26.16 6.73 -1.40
C PHE A 131 27.60 6.24 -1.56
N SER A 132 28.34 6.07 -0.48
CA SER A 132 29.69 5.50 -0.53
C SER A 132 29.65 4.05 -0.08
N CYS A 133 30.13 3.14 -0.95
CA CYS A 133 30.15 1.71 -0.67
C CYS A 133 31.04 1.41 0.55
N PRO A 134 30.55 0.72 1.58
CA PRO A 134 31.32 0.44 2.80
C PRO A 134 32.52 -0.48 2.56
N TYR A 135 32.53 -1.23 1.46
CA TYR A 135 33.62 -2.15 1.15
C TYR A 135 34.88 -1.47 0.58
N HIS A 136 34.75 -0.68 -0.50
CA HIS A 136 35.90 -0.08 -1.21
C HIS A 136 35.67 1.38 -1.62
N ALA A 137 34.71 2.07 -0.98
CA ALA A 137 34.43 3.49 -1.16
C ALA A 137 34.14 3.96 -2.61
N TRP A 138 33.66 3.05 -3.47
CA TRP A 138 33.00 3.44 -4.71
C TRP A 138 31.80 4.31 -4.35
N THR A 139 31.78 5.53 -4.85
CA THR A 139 30.87 6.57 -4.39
C THR A 139 29.95 7.01 -5.52
N TYR A 140 28.65 6.95 -5.26
CA TYR A 140 27.59 7.27 -6.20
C TYR A 140 26.90 8.56 -5.80
N ASN A 141 26.54 9.40 -6.76
CA ASN A 141 25.72 10.58 -6.51
C ASN A 141 24.22 10.19 -6.31
N LEU A 142 23.35 11.18 -6.10
CA LEU A 142 21.91 10.93 -5.91
C LEU A 142 21.15 10.58 -7.21
N THR A 143 21.80 10.70 -8.37
CA THR A 143 21.28 10.22 -9.66
C THR A 143 21.75 8.80 -9.98
N GLY A 144 22.55 8.18 -9.10
CA GLY A 144 23.05 6.81 -9.24
C GLY A 144 24.39 6.71 -9.98
N ASP A 145 24.96 7.80 -10.48
CA ASP A 145 26.21 7.75 -11.24
C ASP A 145 27.41 7.53 -10.32
N LEU A 146 28.36 6.70 -10.75
CA LEU A 146 29.64 6.54 -10.09
C LEU A 146 30.48 7.82 -10.27
N VAL A 147 30.74 8.53 -9.18
CA VAL A 147 31.46 9.82 -9.19
C VAL A 147 32.84 9.77 -8.54
N ALA A 148 33.17 8.72 -7.79
CA ALA A 148 34.49 8.54 -7.21
C ALA A 148 34.85 7.07 -7.02
N ILE A 149 36.12 6.75 -7.27
CA ILE A 149 36.77 5.48 -6.95
C ILE A 149 37.93 5.81 -6.01
N LEU A 150 38.07 5.05 -4.91
CA LEU A 150 39.21 5.19 -4.01
C LEU A 150 40.50 4.81 -4.72
N ASP A 151 41.54 5.64 -4.59
CA ASP A 151 42.85 5.46 -5.24
C ASP A 151 42.73 5.16 -6.75
N ASP A 152 41.91 5.96 -7.45
CA ASP A 152 41.61 5.80 -8.89
C ASP A 152 42.85 5.70 -9.78
N GLN A 153 43.93 6.40 -9.43
CA GLN A 153 45.24 6.34 -10.11
C GLN A 153 45.84 4.93 -10.10
N ASP A 154 45.66 4.17 -9.02
CA ASP A 154 46.15 2.80 -8.87
C ASP A 154 45.11 1.75 -9.31
N PHE A 155 43.83 2.13 -9.38
CA PHE A 155 42.75 1.25 -9.87
C PHE A 155 42.86 0.98 -11.38
N GLY A 156 43.28 1.99 -12.15
CA GLY A 156 43.36 1.95 -13.60
C GLY A 156 42.14 2.54 -14.31
N GLU A 157 42.12 2.45 -15.64
CA GLU A 157 41.04 3.03 -16.46
C GLU A 157 39.75 2.22 -16.36
N VAL A 158 38.66 2.87 -15.93
CA VAL A 158 37.30 2.33 -15.89
C VAL A 158 36.36 3.31 -16.58
N ASP A 159 35.50 2.81 -17.45
CA ASP A 159 34.37 3.60 -17.95
C ASP A 159 33.30 3.70 -16.85
N THR A 160 33.33 4.81 -16.11
CA THR A 160 32.40 5.05 -15.00
C THR A 160 30.95 5.22 -15.46
N SER A 161 30.71 5.52 -16.75
CA SER A 161 29.35 5.69 -17.29
C SER A 161 28.57 4.36 -17.33
N CYS A 162 29.28 3.23 -17.40
CA CYS A 162 28.69 1.89 -17.36
C CYS A 162 28.61 1.30 -15.94
N MET A 163 29.01 2.07 -14.92
CA MET A 163 29.25 1.57 -13.56
C MET A 163 28.39 2.28 -12.50
N GLY A 164 27.31 2.96 -12.90
CA GLY A 164 26.32 3.51 -11.98
C GLY A 164 25.51 2.43 -11.25
N LEU A 165 24.68 2.85 -10.31
CA LEU A 165 23.70 1.99 -9.64
C LEU A 165 22.65 1.50 -10.65
N THR A 166 22.16 0.29 -10.45
CA THR A 166 21.10 -0.27 -11.29
C THR A 166 19.77 0.43 -10.98
N PRO A 167 19.17 1.18 -11.93
CA PRO A 167 17.95 1.92 -11.69
C PRO A 167 16.73 0.99 -11.61
N LEU A 168 15.76 1.39 -10.80
CA LEU A 168 14.42 0.82 -10.74
C LEU A 168 13.43 1.89 -11.23
N ASN A 169 12.42 1.46 -12.00
CA ASN A 169 11.37 2.37 -12.42
C ASN A 169 10.52 2.75 -11.20
N VAL A 170 10.42 4.06 -10.96
CA VAL A 170 9.73 4.66 -9.81
C VAL A 170 8.95 5.88 -10.27
N GLU A 171 7.76 6.07 -9.73
CA GLU A 171 6.91 7.22 -9.97
C GLU A 171 6.30 7.72 -8.64
N GLU A 172 6.28 9.04 -8.44
CA GLU A 172 5.62 9.66 -7.29
C GLU A 172 4.26 10.22 -7.74
N ARG A 173 3.17 9.70 -7.17
CA ARG A 173 1.79 10.07 -7.53
C ARG A 173 0.89 10.01 -6.29
N VAL A 174 0.02 11.01 -6.11
CA VAL A 174 -0.95 11.12 -4.98
C VAL A 174 -0.33 10.88 -3.58
N GLY A 175 0.90 11.36 -3.37
CA GLY A 175 1.62 11.20 -2.10
C GLY A 175 2.24 9.82 -1.86
N ILE A 176 2.20 8.95 -2.88
CA ILE A 176 2.70 7.57 -2.85
C ILE A 176 3.88 7.45 -3.81
N VAL A 177 4.92 6.72 -3.38
CA VAL A 177 6.06 6.33 -4.22
C VAL A 177 5.81 4.91 -4.74
N TRP A 178 5.44 4.83 -6.01
CA TRP A 178 5.21 3.61 -6.77
C TRP A 178 6.52 3.13 -7.40
N GLY A 179 6.74 1.83 -7.49
CA GLY A 179 7.89 1.30 -8.23
C GLY A 179 7.89 -0.20 -8.42
N SER A 180 8.84 -0.67 -9.22
CA SER A 180 9.12 -2.10 -9.41
C SER A 180 10.39 -2.48 -8.67
N VAL A 181 10.46 -3.74 -8.22
CA VAL A 181 11.69 -4.33 -7.66
C VAL A 181 12.57 -4.98 -8.72
N THR A 182 12.09 -5.08 -9.97
CA THR A 182 12.81 -5.67 -11.09
C THR A 182 13.28 -4.57 -12.04
N PRO A 183 14.59 -4.45 -12.31
CA PRO A 183 15.11 -3.46 -13.26
C PRO A 183 14.50 -3.62 -14.65
N GLY A 184 14.13 -2.51 -15.28
CA GLY A 184 13.60 -2.46 -16.64
C GLY A 184 12.12 -2.81 -16.80
N VAL A 185 11.40 -3.10 -15.71
CA VAL A 185 9.94 -3.30 -15.75
C VAL A 185 9.22 -1.96 -15.84
N GLU A 186 8.43 -1.77 -16.88
CA GLU A 186 7.53 -0.62 -17.03
C GLU A 186 6.36 -0.73 -16.04
N LEU A 187 6.00 0.38 -15.40
CA LEU A 187 4.97 0.35 -14.35
C LEU A 187 3.55 0.27 -14.92
N HIS A 188 3.30 0.82 -16.11
CA HIS A 188 1.94 0.89 -16.68
C HIS A 188 0.92 1.41 -15.66
N LEU A 189 1.30 2.46 -14.92
CA LEU A 189 0.62 2.85 -13.70
C LEU A 189 -0.82 3.34 -13.96
N ASP A 190 -1.05 4.00 -15.11
CA ASP A 190 -2.39 4.44 -15.52
C ASP A 190 -3.34 3.26 -15.76
N GLU A 191 -2.86 2.22 -16.47
CA GLU A 191 -3.64 1.00 -16.69
C GLU A 191 -3.85 0.21 -15.41
N PHE A 192 -2.83 0.12 -14.55
CA PHE A 192 -2.92 -0.59 -13.28
C PHE A 192 -3.93 0.06 -12.34
N LEU A 193 -3.86 1.39 -12.18
CA LEU A 193 -4.76 2.14 -11.30
C LEU A 193 -6.17 2.25 -11.85
N ALA A 194 -6.37 2.22 -13.16
CA ALA A 194 -7.70 2.29 -13.78
C ALA A 194 -8.55 3.48 -13.28
N GLY A 195 -7.92 4.64 -13.08
CA GLY A 195 -8.54 5.87 -12.56
C GLY A 195 -8.77 5.88 -11.05
N TYR A 196 -8.23 4.92 -10.31
CA TYR A 196 -8.33 4.85 -8.85
C TYR A 196 -7.56 5.97 -8.15
N ASP A 197 -6.49 6.49 -8.77
CA ASP A 197 -5.74 7.65 -8.27
C ASP A 197 -6.60 8.88 -8.07
N ASP A 198 -7.60 9.12 -8.92
CA ASP A 198 -8.54 10.22 -8.72
C ASP A 198 -9.29 10.11 -7.39
N LEU A 199 -9.53 8.88 -6.91
CA LEU A 199 -10.19 8.63 -5.62
C LEU A 199 -9.16 8.61 -4.49
N LEU A 200 -7.96 8.09 -4.72
CA LEU A 200 -6.89 8.09 -3.72
C LEU A 200 -6.43 9.51 -3.36
N ASP A 201 -6.43 10.46 -4.30
CA ASP A 201 -6.03 11.86 -4.08
C ASP A 201 -6.85 12.53 -2.96
N ASN A 202 -8.10 12.09 -2.77
CA ASN A 202 -8.98 12.55 -1.68
C ASN A 202 -8.43 12.24 -0.28
N HIS A 203 -7.45 11.35 -0.13
CA HIS A 203 -6.81 11.09 1.15
C HIS A 203 -5.80 12.18 1.54
N GLY A 204 -5.32 12.98 0.59
CA GLY A 204 -4.34 14.04 0.87
C GLY A 204 -3.03 13.53 1.46
N LEU A 205 -2.59 12.32 1.07
CA LEU A 205 -1.44 11.65 1.68
C LEU A 205 -0.13 12.46 1.55
N ALA A 206 -0.01 13.26 0.48
CA ALA A 206 1.14 14.13 0.24
C ALA A 206 1.33 15.21 1.32
N ASP A 207 0.23 15.64 1.95
CA ASP A 207 0.21 16.72 2.95
C ASP A 207 0.14 16.19 4.39
N CYS A 208 0.15 14.87 4.57
CA CYS A 208 0.12 14.24 5.89
C CYS A 208 1.47 14.30 6.62
N VAL A 209 1.44 13.97 7.91
CA VAL A 209 2.61 13.86 8.78
C VAL A 209 2.77 12.40 9.19
N LEU A 210 3.95 11.81 8.98
CA LEU A 210 4.26 10.49 9.52
C LEU A 210 4.42 10.58 11.04
N VAL A 211 3.47 10.02 11.78
CA VAL A 211 3.39 10.11 13.25
C VAL A 211 3.77 8.82 13.96
N GLY A 212 3.94 7.72 13.23
CA GLY A 212 4.38 6.46 13.81
C GLY A 212 4.49 5.33 12.81
N GLN A 213 5.26 4.30 13.18
CA GLN A 213 5.41 3.08 12.40
C GLN A 213 5.47 1.87 13.32
N GLN A 214 4.97 0.73 12.86
CA GLN A 214 5.17 -0.55 13.55
C GLN A 214 5.18 -1.73 12.58
N THR A 215 5.77 -2.83 13.01
CA THR A 215 5.90 -4.06 12.20
C THR A 215 5.28 -5.25 12.92
N ILE A 216 4.57 -6.08 12.17
CA ILE A 216 3.86 -7.27 12.67
C ILE A 216 4.12 -8.43 11.72
N GLU A 217 4.55 -9.58 12.25
CA GLU A 217 4.70 -10.82 11.48
C GLU A 217 3.36 -11.55 11.38
N GLY A 218 3.04 -12.06 10.20
CA GLY A 218 1.74 -12.62 9.87
C GLY A 218 1.80 -13.96 9.14
N PRO A 219 0.62 -14.53 8.82
CA PRO A 219 0.48 -15.77 8.06
C PRO A 219 0.83 -15.56 6.57
N ASN A 220 0.48 -16.50 5.69
CA ASN A 220 0.56 -16.29 4.24
C ASN A 220 -0.08 -14.95 3.86
N TRP A 221 0.55 -14.21 2.94
CA TRP A 221 0.11 -12.88 2.54
C TRP A 221 -1.35 -12.84 2.09
N LYS A 222 -1.87 -13.89 1.43
CA LYS A 222 -3.28 -13.94 1.02
C LYS A 222 -4.24 -14.13 2.20
N VAL A 223 -3.83 -14.87 3.24
CA VAL A 223 -4.64 -15.01 4.47
C VAL A 223 -4.75 -13.66 5.18
N ALA A 224 -3.65 -12.91 5.26
CA ALA A 224 -3.65 -11.57 5.83
C ALA A 224 -4.46 -10.59 4.97
N TYR A 225 -4.30 -10.66 3.65
CA TYR A 225 -4.98 -9.76 2.71
C TYR A 225 -6.49 -10.01 2.63
N ASP A 226 -6.94 -11.28 2.69
CA ASP A 226 -8.37 -11.64 2.76
C ASP A 226 -9.08 -10.90 3.91
N GLY A 227 -8.39 -10.69 5.05
CA GLY A 227 -8.93 -9.95 6.19
C GLY A 227 -9.23 -8.47 5.93
N TYR A 228 -8.66 -7.86 4.89
CA TYR A 228 -8.96 -6.47 4.50
C TYR A 228 -10.17 -6.33 3.58
N LEU A 229 -10.66 -7.45 3.05
CA LEU A 229 -11.54 -7.46 1.88
C LEU A 229 -13.02 -7.68 2.21
N ASP A 230 -13.38 -7.91 3.46
CA ASP A 230 -14.77 -8.00 3.91
C ASP A 230 -14.90 -7.62 5.39
N PHE A 231 -16.13 -7.40 5.83
CA PHE A 231 -16.46 -7.12 7.22
C PHE A 231 -17.16 -8.30 7.92
N TYR A 232 -17.23 -9.47 7.30
CA TYR A 232 -18.04 -10.59 7.77
C TYR A 232 -17.58 -11.10 9.15
N HIS A 233 -16.27 -11.06 9.41
CA HIS A 233 -15.66 -11.49 10.65
C HIS A 233 -15.78 -10.49 11.80
N LEU A 234 -16.03 -9.19 11.52
CA LEU A 234 -15.88 -8.13 12.52
C LEU A 234 -16.66 -8.36 13.83
N PRO A 235 -17.98 -8.64 13.84
CA PRO A 235 -18.72 -8.81 15.09
C PRO A 235 -18.41 -10.11 15.84
N ILE A 236 -17.65 -11.02 15.24
CA ILE A 236 -17.30 -12.30 15.85
C ILE A 236 -15.87 -12.28 16.36
N LEU A 237 -14.93 -11.91 15.48
CA LEU A 237 -13.50 -11.89 15.79
C LEU A 237 -13.15 -10.73 16.73
N HIS A 238 -13.70 -9.55 16.47
CA HIS A 238 -13.38 -8.32 17.22
C HIS A 238 -14.46 -7.94 18.25
N LYS A 239 -15.28 -8.90 18.68
CA LYS A 239 -16.36 -8.65 19.63
C LYS A 239 -15.89 -8.05 20.96
N ASP A 240 -14.64 -8.34 21.36
CA ASP A 240 -14.06 -7.91 22.63
C ASP A 240 -13.31 -6.56 22.49
N THR A 241 -13.02 -6.12 21.26
CA THR A 241 -12.32 -4.87 20.94
C THR A 241 -13.26 -3.82 20.34
N PHE A 242 -13.95 -4.13 19.24
CA PHE A 242 -14.91 -3.24 18.56
C PHE A 242 -16.37 -3.47 18.97
N GLY A 243 -16.67 -4.60 19.60
CA GLY A 243 -18.02 -4.94 20.08
C GLY A 243 -18.80 -5.85 19.13
N PRO A 244 -19.80 -6.60 19.63
CA PRO A 244 -20.56 -7.57 18.84
C PRO A 244 -21.60 -6.94 17.90
N GLU A 245 -21.87 -5.64 18.05
CA GLU A 245 -22.86 -4.91 17.23
C GLU A 245 -22.26 -4.37 15.92
N TYR A 246 -20.98 -4.64 15.65
CA TYR A 246 -20.34 -4.22 14.41
C TYR A 246 -21.00 -4.88 13.21
N ASN A 247 -21.14 -4.14 12.11
CA ASN A 247 -21.84 -4.67 10.95
C ASN A 247 -20.99 -5.72 10.22
N ASN A 248 -21.63 -6.83 9.82
CA ASN A 248 -20.98 -7.90 9.06
C ASN A 248 -21.23 -7.82 7.55
N LYS A 249 -21.90 -6.78 7.07
CA LYS A 249 -22.23 -6.56 5.67
C LYS A 249 -21.25 -5.59 5.05
N SER A 250 -20.97 -5.83 3.77
CA SER A 250 -20.01 -5.06 3.01
C SER A 250 -20.62 -4.55 1.71
N LEU A 251 -20.26 -3.31 1.38
CA LEU A 251 -20.41 -2.68 0.08
C LEU A 251 -19.02 -2.61 -0.56
N PHE A 252 -18.93 -2.99 -1.83
CA PHE A 252 -17.68 -3.11 -2.55
C PHE A 252 -17.63 -2.16 -3.73
N ASP A 253 -16.61 -1.32 -3.79
CA ASP A 253 -16.20 -0.62 -5.01
C ASP A 253 -14.91 -1.23 -5.54
N HIS A 254 -14.67 -1.08 -6.84
CA HIS A 254 -13.48 -1.64 -7.47
C HIS A 254 -13.01 -0.83 -8.67
N TRP A 255 -11.69 -0.79 -8.84
CA TRP A 255 -10.99 -0.15 -9.96
C TRP A 255 -9.84 -1.06 -10.37
N GLY A 256 -9.97 -1.73 -11.51
CA GLY A 256 -9.06 -2.82 -11.86
C GLY A 256 -8.97 -3.85 -10.71
N PRO A 257 -7.76 -4.14 -10.18
CA PRO A 257 -7.54 -5.04 -9.04
C PRO A 257 -7.73 -4.39 -7.66
N HIS A 258 -7.88 -3.08 -7.60
CA HIS A 258 -8.04 -2.32 -6.36
C HIS A 258 -9.48 -2.32 -5.88
N GLN A 259 -9.68 -2.25 -4.56
CA GLN A 259 -11.01 -2.35 -3.97
C GLN A 259 -11.17 -1.40 -2.79
N ARG A 260 -12.41 -0.97 -2.55
CA ARG A 260 -12.81 -0.33 -1.30
C ARG A 260 -13.94 -1.13 -0.67
N VAL A 261 -13.83 -1.38 0.62
CA VAL A 261 -14.87 -2.02 1.43
C VAL A 261 -15.45 -0.99 2.40
N GLN A 262 -16.76 -0.85 2.38
CA GLN A 262 -17.53 -0.08 3.36
C GLN A 262 -18.63 -0.93 3.96
N GLY A 263 -19.17 -0.50 5.09
CA GLY A 263 -20.32 -1.12 5.73
C GLY A 263 -21.31 -0.06 6.21
N PRO A 264 -22.55 -0.43 6.49
CA PRO A 264 -23.53 0.48 7.06
C PRO A 264 -23.19 0.68 8.53
N ASP A 265 -22.33 1.66 8.78
CA ASP A 265 -21.97 2.15 10.09
C ASP A 265 -22.22 3.66 10.19
N HIS A 266 -22.06 4.22 11.39
CA HIS A 266 -22.36 5.62 11.66
C HIS A 266 -21.61 6.58 10.70
N ARG A 267 -20.43 6.22 10.17
CA ARG A 267 -19.65 7.09 9.28
C ARG A 267 -20.34 7.40 7.96
N ILE A 268 -21.16 6.48 7.46
CA ILE A 268 -21.98 6.72 6.27
C ILE A 268 -23.44 6.99 6.64
N MET A 269 -23.98 6.30 7.64
CA MET A 269 -25.38 6.49 8.04
C MET A 269 -25.66 7.92 8.55
N ASP A 270 -24.71 8.54 9.26
CA ASP A 270 -24.87 9.93 9.74
C ASP A 270 -24.97 10.92 8.57
N LEU A 271 -24.42 10.60 7.38
CA LEU A 271 -24.46 11.48 6.20
C LEU A 271 -25.86 11.65 5.62
N MET A 272 -26.80 10.76 5.96
CA MET A 272 -28.19 10.82 5.47
C MET A 272 -28.90 12.10 5.87
N ASP A 273 -28.52 12.67 7.02
CA ASP A 273 -29.12 13.85 7.63
C ASP A 273 -28.26 15.11 7.46
N ILE A 274 -27.13 15.02 6.75
CA ILE A 274 -26.16 16.11 6.56
C ILE A 274 -26.17 16.53 5.09
N PRO A 275 -26.29 17.84 4.77
CA PRO A 275 -26.16 18.34 3.39
C PRO A 275 -24.84 17.93 2.75
N GLU A 276 -24.84 17.60 1.46
CA GLU A 276 -23.65 17.10 0.75
C GLU A 276 -22.48 18.09 0.80
N GLU A 277 -22.76 19.38 0.77
CA GLU A 277 -21.77 20.46 0.90
C GLU A 277 -21.05 20.46 2.26
N GLU A 278 -21.64 19.84 3.29
CA GLU A 278 -21.09 19.71 4.63
C GLU A 278 -20.39 18.36 4.87
N TRP A 279 -20.37 17.46 3.88
CA TRP A 279 -19.67 16.18 4.00
C TRP A 279 -18.16 16.40 4.13
N SER A 280 -17.63 16.04 5.30
CA SER A 280 -16.21 16.19 5.61
C SER A 280 -15.37 15.16 4.85
N GLN A 281 -14.12 15.53 4.55
CA GLN A 281 -13.18 14.66 3.84
C GLN A 281 -13.01 13.30 4.52
N THR A 282 -12.88 13.30 5.85
CA THR A 282 -12.84 12.13 6.72
C THR A 282 -13.97 11.12 6.46
N ARG A 283 -15.20 11.60 6.24
CA ARG A 283 -16.33 10.71 5.95
C ARG A 283 -16.29 10.20 4.51
N LEU A 284 -15.90 11.06 3.56
CA LEU A 284 -15.78 10.71 2.14
C LEU A 284 -14.75 9.60 1.91
N VAL A 285 -13.65 9.58 2.64
CA VAL A 285 -12.59 8.56 2.54
C VAL A 285 -12.76 7.39 3.51
N SER A 286 -13.88 7.29 4.22
CA SER A 286 -14.09 6.19 5.17
C SER A 286 -14.11 4.81 4.51
N GLY A 287 -13.97 3.75 5.30
CA GLY A 287 -13.88 2.37 4.83
C GLY A 287 -12.45 1.84 4.84
N VAL A 288 -12.27 0.65 4.27
CA VAL A 288 -10.97 0.03 4.06
C VAL A 288 -10.68 0.06 2.57
N TRP A 289 -9.67 0.83 2.18
CA TRP A 289 -9.21 0.91 0.80
C TRP A 289 -8.03 0.00 0.61
N THR A 290 -8.01 -0.75 -0.47
CA THR A 290 -6.89 -1.64 -0.79
C THR A 290 -6.23 -1.21 -2.08
N ILE A 291 -4.90 -1.26 -2.10
CA ILE A 291 -4.11 -1.18 -3.32
C ILE A 291 -3.47 -2.55 -3.47
N PHE A 292 -4.06 -3.38 -4.32
CA PHE A 292 -3.47 -4.66 -4.71
C PHE A 292 -2.00 -4.48 -5.13
N PRO A 293 -1.08 -5.40 -4.79
CA PRO A 293 -1.33 -6.65 -4.06
C PRO A 293 -1.24 -6.55 -2.52
N HIS A 294 -0.80 -5.42 -1.95
CA HIS A 294 -0.22 -5.43 -0.60
C HIS A 294 -0.58 -4.27 0.31
N ILE A 295 -1.39 -3.31 -0.11
CA ILE A 295 -1.76 -2.17 0.74
C ILE A 295 -3.19 -2.29 1.24
N SER A 296 -3.38 -1.96 2.51
CA SER A 296 -4.66 -1.59 3.10
C SER A 296 -4.54 -0.22 3.79
N VAL A 297 -5.49 0.68 3.52
CA VAL A 297 -5.62 2.01 4.12
C VAL A 297 -6.92 2.03 4.90
N ALA A 298 -6.80 2.23 6.21
CA ALA A 298 -7.93 2.43 7.11
C ALA A 298 -7.75 3.75 7.85
N SER A 299 -8.86 4.42 8.16
CA SER A 299 -8.84 5.73 8.83
C SER A 299 -9.45 5.69 10.23
N PHE A 300 -8.87 6.43 11.16
CA PHE A 300 -9.29 6.48 12.57
C PHE A 300 -9.24 7.92 13.10
N GLU A 301 -9.92 8.15 14.22
CA GLU A 301 -9.84 9.41 14.97
C GLU A 301 -8.96 9.21 16.21
N ALA A 302 -7.86 9.96 16.31
CA ALA A 302 -6.96 9.97 17.47
C ALA A 302 -6.39 11.38 17.66
N GLY A 303 -7.12 12.24 18.38
CA GLY A 303 -6.81 13.68 18.47
C GLY A 303 -7.08 14.47 17.18
N GLY A 304 -7.51 13.77 16.12
CA GLY A 304 -7.79 14.24 14.77
C GLY A 304 -7.73 13.05 13.80
N HIS A 305 -7.93 13.33 12.51
CA HIS A 305 -7.98 12.28 11.50
C HIS A 305 -6.60 11.69 11.21
N ILE A 306 -6.48 10.37 11.31
CA ILE A 306 -5.26 9.64 10.99
C ILE A 306 -5.56 8.45 10.07
N PHE A 307 -4.60 8.11 9.21
CA PHE A 307 -4.59 6.88 8.44
C PHE A 307 -3.64 5.88 9.06
N MET A 308 -4.06 4.61 9.14
CA MET A 308 -3.19 3.45 9.28
C MET A 308 -3.06 2.81 7.89
N ILE A 309 -1.85 2.83 7.34
CA ILE A 309 -1.54 2.22 6.06
C ILE A 309 -0.70 0.98 6.29
N SER A 310 -1.30 -0.19 6.10
CA SER A 310 -0.65 -1.49 6.23
C SER A 310 -0.02 -1.87 4.89
N GLN A 311 1.31 -2.01 4.87
CA GLN A 311 2.10 -2.48 3.73
C GLN A 311 2.56 -3.92 4.01
N LEU A 312 1.88 -4.89 3.37
CA LEU A 312 1.97 -6.33 3.62
C LEU A 312 2.89 -7.03 2.59
N PHE A 313 4.07 -7.45 2.99
CA PHE A 313 4.97 -8.21 2.12
C PHE A 313 4.94 -9.71 2.43
N PRO A 314 4.96 -10.58 1.40
CA PRO A 314 5.21 -12.01 1.58
C PRO A 314 6.52 -12.23 2.32
N GLY A 315 6.56 -13.24 3.19
CA GLY A 315 7.77 -13.68 3.86
C GLY A 315 8.68 -14.44 2.91
N SER A 316 9.67 -15.15 3.46
CA SER A 316 10.61 -15.97 2.66
C SER A 316 10.03 -17.31 2.21
N ASP A 317 8.79 -17.61 2.58
CA ASP A 317 8.11 -18.89 2.37
C ASP A 317 6.59 -18.68 2.19
N PRO A 318 5.84 -19.70 1.73
CA PRO A 318 4.40 -19.60 1.55
C PRO A 318 3.59 -19.50 2.86
N ASP A 319 4.19 -19.49 4.04
CA ASP A 319 3.46 -19.49 5.30
C ASP A 319 3.46 -18.16 6.03
N THR A 320 4.37 -17.28 5.65
CA THR A 320 4.69 -16.09 6.43
C THR A 320 4.53 -14.82 5.62
N SER A 321 4.34 -13.73 6.34
CA SER A 321 4.36 -12.37 5.81
C SER A 321 4.84 -11.41 6.88
N VAL A 322 5.15 -10.19 6.45
CA VAL A 322 5.46 -9.07 7.33
C VAL A 322 4.63 -7.87 6.91
N THR A 323 4.01 -7.21 7.88
CA THR A 323 3.22 -6.01 7.65
C THR A 323 3.85 -4.82 8.35
N HIS A 324 4.22 -3.82 7.57
CA HIS A 324 4.66 -2.52 8.05
C HIS A 324 3.49 -1.55 8.06
N GLN A 325 3.05 -1.14 9.24
CA GLN A 325 2.00 -0.16 9.41
C GLN A 325 2.60 1.23 9.55
N ASN A 326 2.15 2.15 8.71
CA ASN A 326 2.52 3.56 8.72
C ASN A 326 1.33 4.39 9.17
N PHE A 327 1.53 5.24 10.17
CA PHE A 327 0.49 6.12 10.69
C PHE A 327 0.70 7.53 10.19
N LEU A 328 -0.24 8.03 9.40
CA LEU A 328 -0.20 9.35 8.79
C LEU A 328 -1.30 10.23 9.35
N ALA A 329 -0.95 11.33 10.01
CA ALA A 329 -1.92 12.31 10.52
C ALA A 329 -2.15 13.42 9.48
N THR A 330 -3.40 13.88 9.33
CA THR A 330 -3.73 15.01 8.46
C THR A 330 -3.46 16.37 9.12
N PHE A 331 -2.68 16.37 10.21
CA PHE A 331 -2.40 17.52 11.06
C PHE A 331 -1.05 17.31 11.75
N GLU A 332 -0.43 18.41 12.19
CA GLU A 332 0.76 18.38 13.04
C GLU A 332 0.32 18.18 14.50
N PRO A 333 0.61 17.02 15.13
CA PRO A 333 0.09 16.74 16.46
C PRO A 333 0.85 17.50 17.56
N ASP A 334 0.10 18.05 18.50
CA ASP A 334 0.65 18.50 19.78
C ASP A 334 0.98 17.32 20.72
N ASP A 335 1.53 17.61 21.90
CA ASP A 335 1.98 16.57 22.83
C ASP A 335 0.83 15.72 23.42
N GLU A 336 -0.38 16.27 23.52
CA GLU A 336 -1.55 15.51 23.97
C GLU A 336 -2.05 14.58 22.84
N GLN A 337 -2.11 15.11 21.62
CA GLN A 337 -2.51 14.33 20.44
C GLN A 337 -1.52 13.20 20.14
N LYS A 338 -0.21 13.42 20.31
CA LYS A 338 0.80 12.35 20.19
C LYS A 338 0.50 11.18 21.14
N LEU A 339 0.14 11.46 22.39
CA LEU A 339 -0.20 10.41 23.36
C LEU A 339 -1.49 9.66 22.97
N GLN A 340 -2.47 10.34 22.37
CA GLN A 340 -3.67 9.69 21.84
C GLN A 340 -3.33 8.78 20.65
N ILE A 341 -2.49 9.26 19.74
CA ILE A 341 -2.00 8.50 18.58
C ILE A 341 -1.23 7.26 19.04
N GLU A 342 -0.31 7.37 20.01
CA GLU A 342 0.44 6.23 20.54
C GLU A 342 -0.48 5.14 21.11
N LYS A 343 -1.50 5.53 21.89
CA LYS A 343 -2.49 4.57 22.42
C LYS A 343 -3.31 3.92 21.30
N GLN A 344 -3.70 4.69 20.29
CA GLN A 344 -4.42 4.16 19.14
C GLN A 344 -3.55 3.17 18.35
N MET A 345 -2.26 3.45 18.18
CA MET A 345 -1.30 2.55 17.53
C MET A 345 -1.14 1.24 18.30
N GLU A 346 -1.01 1.31 19.63
CA GLU A 346 -0.91 0.12 20.49
C GLU A 346 -2.18 -0.74 20.42
N PHE A 347 -3.35 -0.10 20.47
CA PHE A 347 -4.64 -0.79 20.33
C PHE A 347 -4.76 -1.46 18.95
N LEU A 348 -4.44 -0.77 17.86
CA LEU A 348 -4.50 -1.34 16.51
C LEU A 348 -3.46 -2.44 16.31
N ARG A 349 -2.29 -2.33 16.95
CA ARG A 349 -1.30 -3.42 16.98
C ARG A 349 -1.88 -4.66 17.62
N TYR A 350 -2.57 -4.50 18.76
CA TYR A 350 -3.20 -5.60 19.47
C TYR A 350 -4.27 -6.28 18.61
N VAL A 351 -5.18 -5.51 18.01
CA VAL A 351 -6.22 -6.05 17.12
C VAL A 351 -5.60 -6.89 15.99
N VAL A 352 -4.62 -6.33 15.29
CA VAL A 352 -4.00 -7.03 14.15
C VAL A 352 -3.17 -8.23 14.60
N ALA A 353 -2.33 -8.10 15.62
CA ALA A 353 -1.43 -9.18 16.04
C ALA A 353 -2.17 -10.31 16.78
N GLU A 354 -3.05 -9.96 17.71
CA GLU A 354 -3.63 -10.89 18.68
C GLU A 354 -5.01 -11.40 18.26
N GLU A 355 -5.71 -10.74 17.31
CA GLU A 355 -7.00 -11.20 16.80
C GLU A 355 -6.86 -11.71 15.36
N ASP A 356 -6.48 -10.82 14.42
CA ASP A 356 -6.41 -11.14 12.99
C ASP A 356 -5.31 -12.16 12.69
N TYR A 357 -4.06 -11.81 12.97
CA TYR A 357 -2.91 -12.64 12.61
C TYR A 357 -2.78 -13.85 13.53
N TYR A 358 -3.23 -13.76 14.78
CA TYR A 358 -3.41 -14.94 15.63
C TYR A 358 -4.33 -15.97 14.94
N THR A 359 -5.48 -15.52 14.42
CA THR A 359 -6.43 -16.38 13.70
C THR A 359 -5.84 -16.87 12.39
N GLY A 360 -5.25 -15.98 11.60
CA GLY A 360 -4.61 -16.29 10.33
C GLY A 360 -3.48 -17.32 10.45
N ASN A 361 -2.63 -17.22 11.47
CA ASN A 361 -1.58 -18.21 11.74
C ASN A 361 -2.14 -19.60 12.08
N ARG A 362 -3.31 -19.65 12.73
CA ARG A 362 -4.03 -20.91 12.99
C ARG A 362 -4.69 -21.46 11.73
N ILE A 363 -5.17 -20.59 10.84
CA ILE A 363 -5.60 -20.98 9.49
C ILE A 363 -4.41 -21.60 8.75
N GLN A 364 -3.25 -20.95 8.73
CA GLN A 364 -2.04 -21.47 8.07
C GLN A 364 -1.62 -22.86 8.59
N LYS A 365 -1.78 -23.09 9.90
CA LYS A 365 -1.53 -24.42 10.48
C LYS A 365 -2.54 -25.48 10.05
N THR A 366 -3.82 -25.12 9.96
CA THR A 366 -4.90 -26.09 9.71
C THR A 366 -5.16 -26.34 8.22
N VAL A 367 -4.89 -25.37 7.36
CA VAL A 367 -5.08 -25.47 5.91
C VAL A 367 -4.24 -26.59 5.28
N LYS A 368 -3.06 -26.85 5.84
CA LYS A 368 -2.12 -27.90 5.40
C LYS A 368 -2.50 -29.32 5.78
N THR A 369 -3.52 -29.50 6.62
CA THR A 369 -3.89 -30.84 7.14
C THR A 369 -4.58 -31.72 6.11
N GLY A 370 -5.03 -31.15 4.98
CA GLY A 370 -5.84 -31.85 3.98
C GLY A 370 -7.29 -32.11 4.42
N ALA A 371 -7.74 -31.54 5.54
CA ALA A 371 -9.10 -31.73 6.05
C ALA A 371 -10.19 -31.16 5.11
N LYS A 372 -9.83 -30.18 4.28
CA LYS A 372 -10.67 -29.56 3.25
C LYS A 372 -9.84 -29.40 1.98
N SER A 373 -10.49 -29.51 0.82
CA SER A 373 -9.85 -29.25 -0.47
C SER A 373 -10.05 -27.81 -0.96
N HIS A 374 -11.09 -27.12 -0.46
CA HIS A 374 -11.42 -25.77 -0.86
C HIS A 374 -11.88 -24.93 0.34
N PHE A 375 -11.55 -23.64 0.29
CA PHE A 375 -12.26 -22.60 1.02
C PHE A 375 -13.46 -22.12 0.21
N VAL A 376 -14.43 -21.54 0.92
CA VAL A 376 -15.72 -21.14 0.37
C VAL A 376 -15.99 -19.71 0.79
N PHE A 377 -16.12 -18.82 -0.18
CA PHE A 377 -16.50 -17.43 0.02
C PHE A 377 -17.96 -17.27 -0.38
N GLY A 378 -18.77 -16.80 0.56
CA GLY A 378 -20.18 -16.53 0.40
C GLY A 378 -20.44 -15.29 -0.47
N ARG A 379 -21.73 -15.02 -0.67
CA ARG A 379 -22.17 -13.92 -1.55
C ARG A 379 -21.96 -12.52 -0.94
N ASN A 380 -21.73 -12.43 0.37
CA ASN A 380 -21.36 -11.17 1.06
C ASN A 380 -19.84 -10.92 1.06
N GLU A 381 -19.05 -11.85 0.49
CA GLU A 381 -17.59 -11.78 0.44
C GLU A 381 -17.14 -11.50 -0.99
N GLY A 382 -17.77 -10.53 -1.66
CA GLY A 382 -17.46 -10.14 -3.04
C GLY A 382 -16.02 -9.66 -3.21
N GLY A 383 -15.48 -8.98 -2.20
CA GLY A 383 -14.09 -8.52 -2.14
C GLY A 383 -13.06 -9.66 -2.28
N PRO A 384 -13.08 -10.67 -1.39
CA PRO A 384 -12.23 -11.85 -1.51
C PRO A 384 -12.42 -12.58 -2.86
N GLN A 385 -13.66 -12.75 -3.32
CA GLN A 385 -13.90 -13.40 -4.62
C GLN A 385 -13.16 -12.70 -5.77
N ARG A 386 -13.26 -11.36 -5.82
CA ARG A 386 -12.61 -10.56 -6.86
C ARG A 386 -11.08 -10.61 -6.73
N PHE A 387 -10.55 -10.52 -5.52
CA PHE A 387 -9.11 -10.64 -5.25
C PHE A 387 -8.53 -11.96 -5.77
N HIS A 388 -9.17 -13.09 -5.47
CA HIS A 388 -8.68 -14.39 -5.92
C HIS A 388 -8.80 -14.57 -7.45
N ARG A 389 -9.87 -14.02 -8.07
CA ARG A 389 -9.97 -13.99 -9.55
C ARG A 389 -8.85 -13.18 -10.19
N TRP A 390 -8.52 -12.01 -9.64
CA TRP A 390 -7.38 -11.21 -10.10
C TRP A 390 -6.07 -11.95 -9.94
N THR A 391 -5.84 -12.55 -8.77
CA THR A 391 -4.62 -13.34 -8.50
C THR A 391 -4.48 -14.45 -9.54
N ASP A 392 -5.51 -15.25 -9.80
CA ASP A 392 -5.44 -16.32 -10.79
C ASP A 392 -5.26 -15.80 -12.22
N ALA A 393 -5.94 -14.70 -12.59
CA ALA A 393 -5.80 -14.11 -13.92
C ALA A 393 -4.40 -13.52 -14.17
N LEU A 394 -3.80 -12.89 -13.15
CA LEU A 394 -2.44 -12.36 -13.22
C LEU A 394 -1.41 -13.47 -13.37
N LEU A 395 -1.58 -14.59 -12.65
CA LEU A 395 -0.72 -15.77 -12.82
C LEU A 395 -0.85 -16.41 -14.20
N ALA A 396 -1.97 -16.20 -14.89
CA ALA A 396 -2.22 -16.72 -16.24
C ALA A 396 -1.80 -15.76 -17.36
N ALA A 397 -1.46 -14.50 -17.06
CA ALA A 397 -0.95 -13.54 -18.05
C ALA A 397 0.54 -13.81 -18.29
N ASP A 398 0.90 -14.28 -19.48
CA ASP A 398 2.26 -14.77 -19.76
C ASP A 398 3.26 -13.63 -20.03
N ASN A 399 2.77 -12.47 -20.47
CA ASN A 399 3.59 -11.33 -20.88
C ASN A 399 2.87 -9.99 -20.66
N ASP A 400 3.57 -8.88 -20.92
CA ASP A 400 3.06 -7.53 -20.68
C ASP A 400 1.84 -7.18 -21.56
N GLN A 401 1.74 -7.74 -22.77
CA GLN A 401 0.56 -7.53 -23.62
C GLN A 401 -0.68 -8.17 -22.98
N ASP A 402 -0.56 -9.41 -22.49
CA ASP A 402 -1.65 -10.09 -21.77
C ASP A 402 -2.03 -9.34 -20.50
N LEU A 403 -1.05 -8.79 -19.78
CA LEU A 403 -1.26 -8.00 -18.57
C LEU A 403 -2.04 -6.71 -18.87
N LEU A 404 -1.66 -5.98 -19.91
CA LEU A 404 -2.34 -4.75 -20.33
C LEU A 404 -3.75 -5.02 -20.87
N GLU A 405 -3.95 -6.16 -21.53
CA GLU A 405 -5.29 -6.61 -21.94
C GLU A 405 -6.14 -6.96 -20.73
N LEU A 406 -5.57 -7.63 -19.73
CA LEU A 406 -6.25 -7.98 -18.49
C LEU A 406 -6.71 -6.74 -17.71
N TYR A 407 -5.89 -5.68 -17.63
CA TYR A 407 -6.32 -4.42 -17.00
C TYR A 407 -7.54 -3.79 -17.70
N LYS A 408 -7.63 -3.95 -19.03
CA LYS A 408 -8.74 -3.42 -19.83
C LYS A 408 -9.99 -4.28 -19.72
N SER A 409 -9.84 -5.62 -19.73
CA SER A 409 -10.98 -6.54 -19.67
C SER A 409 -11.52 -6.72 -18.26
N GLY A 410 -10.66 -6.53 -17.25
CA GLY A 410 -10.94 -6.88 -15.87
C GLY A 410 -11.08 -8.39 -15.66
N VAL A 411 -11.52 -8.76 -14.46
CA VAL A 411 -11.93 -10.12 -14.12
C VAL A 411 -13.41 -10.13 -13.76
N GLY A 412 -14.12 -11.12 -14.32
CA GLY A 412 -15.51 -11.51 -14.05
C GLY A 412 -16.33 -10.50 -13.28
#